data_AF-A0A7C1T0W6-F1
#
_entry.id   AF-A0A7C1T0W6-F1
#
_cell.length_a   1.000
_cell.length_b   1.000
_cell.length_c   1.000
_cell.angle_alpha   90.00
_cell.angle_beta   90.00
_cell.angle_gamma   90.00
#
_symmetry.space_group_name_H-M   'P 1'
#
loop_
_entity.id
_entity.type
_entity.pdbx_description
1 polymer ?
#
loop_
_entity_poly.entity_id
_entity_poly.type
_entity_poly.pdbx_seq_one_letter_code
_entity_poly.pdbx_strand_id
1 'polypeptide(L)'
;GGLLGGVIAAWATFVPSFIWIFAGAPYIERLRGNRLLSAALSAITAAVVGVILNLAVWFALHVIFTEVEPVILASLGPLTLSMPYPSWSSLDWQALLIAVLSAVMIFRFHLGIGKTLLAAGALGLAARFLL
;
A
#
# COMPACT_ATOMS: atom_id res chain seq x y z
N GLY A 1 -15.16 7.94 -21.51
CA GLY A 1 -15.15 6.54 -21.01
C GLY A 1 -14.96 6.42 -19.51
N GLY A 2 -14.02 7.14 -18.90
CA GLY A 2 -13.60 6.93 -17.50
C GLY A 2 -14.70 7.05 -16.45
N LEU A 3 -15.64 8.01 -16.56
CA LEU A 3 -16.70 8.17 -15.57
C LEU A 3 -17.64 6.95 -15.51
N LEU A 4 -18.10 6.48 -16.68
CA LEU A 4 -18.97 5.29 -16.76
C LEU A 4 -18.24 4.03 -16.28
N GLY A 5 -16.97 3.87 -16.66
CA GLY A 5 -16.14 2.76 -16.16
C GLY A 5 -15.95 2.81 -14.65
N GLY A 6 -15.70 4.00 -14.08
CA GLY A 6 -15.58 4.19 -12.64
C GLY A 6 -16.86 3.89 -11.88
N VAL A 7 -18.02 4.28 -12.41
CA VAL A 7 -19.34 3.97 -11.82
C VAL A 7 -19.59 2.45 -11.84
N ILE A 8 -19.30 1.77 -12.95
CA ILE A 8 -19.47 0.31 -13.05
C ILE A 8 -18.51 -0.41 -12.10
N ALA A 9 -17.25 0.02 -12.01
CA ALA A 9 -16.27 -0.54 -11.09
C ALA A 9 -16.71 -0.36 -9.62
N ALA A 10 -17.14 0.85 -9.25
CA ALA A 10 -17.68 1.12 -7.91
C ALA A 10 -18.90 0.25 -7.60
N TRP A 11 -19.84 0.13 -8.54
CA TRP A 11 -21.00 -0.75 -8.38
C TRP A 11 -20.57 -2.21 -8.17
N ALA A 12 -19.68 -2.74 -9.02
CA ALA A 12 -19.24 -4.12 -8.97
C ALA A 12 -18.44 -4.47 -7.71
N THR A 13 -17.72 -3.52 -7.10
CA THR A 13 -16.98 -3.74 -5.85
C THR A 13 -17.84 -3.52 -4.61
N PHE A 14 -18.60 -2.42 -4.56
CA PHE A 14 -19.32 -2.05 -3.33
C PHE A 14 -20.65 -2.77 -3.16
N VAL A 15 -21.44 -2.95 -4.23
CA VAL A 15 -22.79 -3.53 -4.11
C VAL A 15 -22.75 -4.97 -3.59
N PRO A 16 -21.91 -5.88 -4.11
CA PRO A 16 -21.83 -7.24 -3.58
C PRO A 16 -21.40 -7.25 -2.10
N SER A 17 -20.37 -6.49 -1.73
CA SER A 17 -19.88 -6.44 -0.35
C SER A 17 -20.93 -5.90 0.62
N PHE A 18 -21.67 -4.85 0.27
CA PHE A 18 -22.73 -4.31 1.13
C PHE A 18 -23.90 -5.26 1.31
N ILE A 19 -24.30 -5.98 0.26
CA ILE A 19 -25.34 -7.03 0.37
C ILE A 19 -24.93 -8.07 1.42
N TRP A 20 -23.68 -8.55 1.36
CA TRP A 20 -23.17 -9.52 2.33
C TRP A 20 -23.02 -8.96 3.75
N ILE A 21 -22.59 -7.72 3.90
CA ILE A 21 -22.49 -7.05 5.21
C ILE A 21 -23.87 -6.96 5.86
N PHE A 22 -24.90 -6.50 5.14
CA PHE A 22 -26.24 -6.38 5.69
C PHE A 22 -26.89 -7.74 5.93
N ALA A 23 -26.69 -8.72 5.05
CA ALA A 23 -27.16 -10.08 5.26
C ALA A 23 -26.49 -10.74 6.49
N GLY A 24 -25.20 -10.46 6.73
CA GLY A 24 -24.45 -10.98 7.88
C GLY A 24 -24.68 -10.23 9.20
N ALA A 25 -25.10 -8.96 9.16
CA ALA A 25 -25.34 -8.12 10.33
C ALA A 25 -26.21 -8.76 11.44
N PRO A 26 -27.38 -9.37 11.16
CA PRO A 26 -28.22 -9.99 12.21
C PRO A 26 -27.54 -11.19 12.88
N TYR A 27 -26.66 -11.91 12.18
CA TYR A 27 -25.88 -13.02 12.75
C TYR A 27 -24.73 -12.51 13.60
N ILE A 28 -24.03 -11.46 13.16
CA ILE A 28 -22.92 -10.84 13.88
C ILE A 28 -23.39 -10.27 15.22
N GLU A 29 -24.58 -9.67 15.27
CA GLU A 29 -25.12 -9.08 16.51
C GLU A 29 -25.36 -10.13 17.61
N ARG A 30 -25.83 -11.33 17.21
CA ARG A 30 -26.01 -12.47 18.14
C ARG A 30 -24.69 -13.05 18.65
N LEU A 31 -23.62 -12.88 17.87
CA LEU A 31 -22.29 -13.41 18.15
C LEU A 31 -21.37 -12.41 18.87
N ARG A 32 -21.76 -11.12 18.92
CA ARG A 32 -20.98 -10.03 19.53
C ARG A 32 -20.69 -10.23 21.02
N GLY A 33 -21.50 -11.02 21.73
CA GLY A 33 -21.28 -11.39 23.13
C GLY A 33 -20.16 -12.42 23.35
N ASN A 34 -19.65 -13.06 22.30
CA ASN A 34 -18.65 -14.12 22.40
C ASN A 34 -17.22 -13.55 22.26
N ARG A 35 -16.45 -13.60 23.36
CA ARG A 35 -15.05 -13.15 23.42
C ARG A 35 -14.16 -13.81 22.35
N LEU A 36 -14.39 -15.08 22.02
CA LEU A 36 -13.60 -15.79 21.01
C LEU A 36 -13.78 -15.20 19.61
N LEU A 37 -14.99 -14.78 19.25
CA LEU A 37 -15.25 -14.16 17.94
C LEU A 37 -14.68 -12.74 17.85
N SER A 38 -14.77 -11.97 18.93
CA SER A 38 -14.14 -10.64 18.98
C SER A 38 -12.62 -10.74 18.87
N ALA A 39 -12.00 -11.72 19.53
CA ALA A 39 -10.57 -12.00 19.39
C ALA A 39 -10.19 -12.42 17.97
N ALA A 40 -10.99 -13.28 17.33
CA ALA A 40 -10.77 -13.68 15.93
C ALA A 40 -10.86 -12.49 14.96
N LEU A 41 -11.86 -11.60 15.11
CA LEU A 41 -11.98 -10.37 14.33
C LEU A 41 -10.78 -9.45 14.54
N SER A 42 -10.33 -9.30 15.79
CA SER A 42 -9.11 -8.52 16.10
C SER A 42 -7.87 -9.14 15.42
N ALA A 43 -7.72 -10.46 15.44
CA ALA A 43 -6.62 -11.15 14.77
C ALA A 43 -6.65 -10.93 13.25
N ILE A 44 -7.83 -10.96 12.63
CA ILE A 44 -8.00 -10.63 11.20
C ILE A 44 -7.57 -9.17 10.94
N THR A 45 -8.01 -8.20 11.75
CA THR A 45 -7.58 -6.80 11.58
C THR A 45 -6.08 -6.63 11.73
N ALA A 46 -5.45 -7.33 12.68
CA ALA A 46 -4.00 -7.31 12.87
C ALA A 46 -3.26 -7.92 11.66
N ALA A 47 -3.77 -9.02 11.11
CA ALA A 47 -3.20 -9.64 9.92
C ALA A 47 -3.27 -8.70 8.71
N VAL A 48 -4.42 -8.04 8.49
CA VAL A 48 -4.59 -7.08 7.39
C VAL A 48 -3.66 -5.87 7.56
N VAL A 49 -3.55 -5.32 8.76
CA VAL A 49 -2.60 -4.22 9.04
C VAL A 49 -1.16 -4.65 8.79
N GLY A 50 -0.78 -5.88 9.17
CA GLY A 50 0.53 -6.44 8.87
C GLY A 50 0.81 -6.58 7.37
N VAL A 51 -0.19 -7.02 6.59
CA VAL A 51 -0.10 -7.11 5.13
C VAL A 51 0.06 -5.72 4.50
N ILE A 52 -0.74 -4.73 4.93
CA ILE A 52 -0.63 -3.34 4.44
C ILE A 52 0.75 -2.77 4.76
N LEU A 53 1.27 -2.99 5.97
CA LEU A 53 2.61 -2.55 6.36
C LEU A 53 3.69 -3.19 5.49
N ASN A 54 3.60 -4.49 5.23
CA ASN A 54 4.52 -5.21 4.35
C ASN A 54 4.53 -4.60 2.94
N LEU A 55 3.35 -4.44 2.33
CA LEU A 55 3.19 -3.82 1.02
C LEU A 55 3.72 -2.39 1.00
N ALA A 56 3.44 -1.59 2.05
CA ALA A 56 3.92 -0.23 2.15
C ALA A 56 5.46 -0.15 2.19
N VAL A 57 6.12 -1.02 2.96
CA VAL A 57 7.58 -1.12 3.02
C VAL A 57 8.14 -1.55 1.66
N TRP A 58 7.53 -2.57 1.05
CA TRP A 58 7.93 -3.06 -0.27
C TRP A 58 7.86 -1.95 -1.33
N PHE A 59 6.75 -1.22 -1.40
CA PHE A 59 6.57 -0.10 -2.31
C PHE A 59 7.54 1.04 -2.00
N ALA A 60 7.74 1.41 -0.73
CA ALA A 60 8.67 2.48 -0.36
C ALA A 60 10.08 2.18 -0.85
N LEU A 61 10.54 0.93 -0.73
CA LEU A 61 11.83 0.51 -1.25
C LEU A 61 11.90 0.62 -2.78
N HIS A 62 10.90 0.11 -3.52
CA HIS A 62 10.89 0.19 -4.98
C HIS A 62 10.66 1.60 -5.53
N VAL A 63 10.17 2.53 -4.70
CA VAL A 63 10.04 3.95 -5.05
C VAL A 63 11.35 4.71 -4.81
N ILE A 64 12.08 4.39 -3.73
CA ILE A 64 13.33 5.08 -3.37
C ILE A 64 14.53 4.54 -4.16
N PHE A 65 14.50 3.26 -4.53
CA PHE A 65 15.56 2.59 -5.28
C PHE A 65 15.03 2.18 -6.66
N THR A 66 15.56 2.82 -7.71
CA THR A 66 15.12 2.61 -9.11
C THR A 66 15.49 1.22 -9.65
N GLU A 67 16.55 0.60 -9.14
CA GLU A 67 16.93 -0.77 -9.47
C GLU A 67 17.02 -1.62 -8.21
N VAL A 68 16.11 -2.60 -8.11
CA VAL A 68 16.18 -3.72 -7.17
C VAL A 68 16.54 -4.95 -8.01
N GLU A 69 17.76 -4.99 -8.55
CA GLU A 69 18.20 -6.12 -9.37
C GLU A 69 18.37 -7.37 -8.48
N PRO A 70 17.70 -8.51 -8.79
CA PRO A 70 18.00 -9.78 -8.15
C PRO A 70 19.30 -10.33 -8.74
N VAL A 71 20.47 -9.99 -8.16
CA VAL A 71 21.70 -10.71 -8.53
C VAL A 71 21.63 -12.13 -8.00
N ILE A 72 21.72 -13.06 -8.94
CA ILE A 72 21.86 -14.48 -8.75
C ILE A 72 23.31 -14.72 -8.30
N LEU A 73 23.56 -14.93 -7.00
CA LEU A 73 24.92 -15.07 -6.48
C LEU A 73 25.59 -16.41 -6.79
N ALA A 74 24.82 -17.47 -7.10
CA ALA A 74 25.36 -18.74 -7.55
C ALA A 74 24.29 -19.59 -8.24
N SER A 75 24.61 -20.17 -9.40
CA SER A 75 23.89 -21.31 -9.96
C SER A 75 24.63 -22.60 -9.62
N LEU A 76 24.14 -23.32 -8.62
CA LEU A 76 24.44 -24.76 -8.46
C LEU A 76 23.24 -25.54 -9.04
N GLY A 77 23.08 -25.47 -10.37
CA GLY A 77 21.97 -26.14 -11.05
C GLY A 77 20.59 -25.51 -10.73
N PRO A 78 19.52 -26.29 -10.49
CA PRO A 78 18.13 -25.81 -10.49
C PRO A 78 17.69 -25.00 -9.24
N LEU A 79 18.62 -24.68 -8.34
CA LEU A 79 18.36 -23.88 -7.14
C LEU A 79 19.08 -22.53 -7.26
N THR A 80 18.37 -21.50 -7.71
CA THR A 80 18.88 -20.12 -7.75
C THR A 80 18.62 -19.43 -6.42
N LEU A 81 19.68 -19.18 -5.66
CA LEU A 81 19.66 -18.31 -4.48
C LEU A 81 19.83 -16.85 -4.94
N SER A 82 18.71 -16.18 -5.13
CA SER A 82 18.63 -14.75 -5.43
C SER A 82 18.70 -13.95 -4.13
N MET A 83 19.74 -13.16 -3.93
CA MET A 83 19.85 -12.25 -2.79
C MET A 83 19.77 -10.81 -3.33
N PRO A 84 18.69 -10.05 -3.03
CA PRO A 84 18.59 -8.65 -3.38
C PRO A 84 19.75 -7.85 -2.75
N TYR A 85 20.69 -7.39 -3.57
CA TYR A 85 21.74 -6.45 -3.18
C TYR A 85 21.30 -5.05 -3.64
N PRO A 86 20.96 -4.14 -2.72
CA PRO A 86 20.71 -2.76 -3.10
C PRO A 86 22.04 -2.08 -3.42
N SER A 87 22.24 -1.69 -4.68
CA SER A 87 23.37 -0.86 -5.10
C SER A 87 23.14 0.59 -4.65
N TRP A 88 24.11 1.19 -3.97
CA TRP A 88 24.02 2.57 -3.45
C TRP A 88 23.95 3.64 -4.55
N SER A 89 24.16 3.29 -5.83
CA SER A 89 24.07 4.21 -6.97
C SER A 89 22.66 4.38 -7.54
N SER A 90 21.71 3.50 -7.21
CA SER A 90 20.33 3.53 -7.73
C SER A 90 19.37 4.29 -6.81
N LEU A 91 19.91 5.07 -5.87
CA LEU A 91 19.17 5.84 -4.89
C LEU A 91 18.65 7.12 -5.56
N ASP A 92 17.35 7.17 -5.82
CA ASP A 92 16.70 8.36 -6.37
C ASP A 92 16.51 9.40 -5.26
N TRP A 93 17.46 10.32 -5.17
CA TRP A 93 17.44 11.44 -4.22
C TRP A 93 16.14 12.26 -4.31
N GLN A 94 15.50 12.36 -5.48
CA GLN A 94 14.26 13.12 -5.64
C GLN A 94 13.08 12.37 -5.03
N ALA A 95 12.98 11.06 -5.29
CA ALA A 95 11.98 10.21 -4.67
C ALA A 95 12.12 10.22 -3.14
N LEU A 96 13.35 10.18 -2.63
CA LEU A 96 13.65 10.29 -1.20
C LEU A 96 13.17 11.64 -0.63
N LEU A 97 13.45 12.75 -1.31
CA LEU A 97 13.08 14.09 -0.87
C LEU A 97 11.55 14.28 -0.85
N ILE A 98 10.86 13.82 -1.89
CA ILE A 98 9.38 13.82 -1.96
C ILE A 98 8.78 12.94 -0.86
N ALA A 99 9.36 11.76 -0.60
CA ALA A 99 8.90 10.85 0.45
C ALA A 99 9.05 11.48 1.85
N VAL A 100 10.19 12.10 2.15
CA VAL A 100 10.44 12.79 3.42
C VAL A 100 9.51 13.99 3.58
N LEU A 101 9.35 14.82 2.55
CA LEU A 101 8.40 15.94 2.57
C LEU A 101 6.97 15.46 2.82
N SER A 102 6.55 14.39 2.15
CA SER A 102 5.22 13.79 2.32
C SER A 102 5.03 13.25 3.73
N ALA A 103 6.03 12.55 4.28
CA ALA A 103 6.01 12.06 5.65
C ALA A 103 5.87 13.21 6.66
N VAL A 104 6.64 14.30 6.48
CA VAL A 104 6.54 15.49 7.33
C VAL A 104 5.16 16.14 7.22
N MET A 105 4.59 16.25 6.01
CA MET A 105 3.24 16.77 5.80
C MET A 105 2.16 15.95 6.52
N ILE A 106 2.29 14.62 6.50
CA ILE A 106 1.32 13.72 7.16
C ILE A 106 1.49 13.75 8.68
N PHE A 107 2.72 13.58 9.18
CA PHE A 107 2.97 13.39 10.61
C PHE A 107 3.05 14.69 11.42
N ARG A 108 3.57 15.78 10.84
CA ARG A 108 3.71 17.07 11.55
C ARG A 108 2.52 18.00 11.30
N PHE A 109 2.04 18.07 10.07
CA PHE A 109 1.00 19.02 9.67
C PHE A 109 -0.41 18.41 9.66
N HIS A 110 -0.54 17.09 9.89
CA HIS A 110 -1.80 16.35 9.88
C HIS A 110 -2.66 16.66 8.65
N LEU A 111 -2.01 16.92 7.51
CA LEU A 111 -2.69 17.18 6.25
C LEU A 111 -3.40 15.89 5.83
N GLY A 112 -4.71 15.98 5.57
CA GLY A 112 -5.50 14.83 5.14
C GLY A 112 -4.90 14.18 3.88
N ILE A 113 -5.00 12.84 3.81
CA ILE A 113 -4.34 11.98 2.79
C ILE A 113 -4.55 12.51 1.37
N GLY A 114 -5.74 13.03 1.04
CA GLY A 114 -6.01 13.60 -0.28
C GLY A 114 -5.15 14.83 -0.63
N LYS A 115 -4.92 15.73 0.34
CA LYS A 115 -4.09 16.93 0.13
C LYS A 115 -2.62 16.56 -0.02
N THR A 116 -2.14 15.61 0.78
CA THR A 116 -0.75 15.12 0.68
C THR A 116 -0.51 14.36 -0.62
N LEU A 117 -1.49 13.59 -1.10
CA LEU A 117 -1.40 12.91 -2.38
C LEU A 117 -1.34 13.90 -3.55
N LEU A 118 -2.18 14.94 -3.54
CA LEU A 118 -2.14 16.01 -4.55
C LEU A 118 -0.83 16.78 -4.51
N ALA A 119 -0.32 17.13 -3.32
CA ALA A 119 0.95 17.82 -3.17
C ALA A 119 2.13 16.97 -3.64
N ALA A 120 2.19 15.70 -3.25
CA ALA A 120 3.22 14.77 -3.67
C ALA A 120 3.17 14.51 -5.19
N GLY A 121 1.97 14.34 -5.75
CA GLY A 121 1.78 14.18 -7.19
C GLY A 121 2.16 15.42 -7.99
N ALA A 122 1.83 16.62 -7.51
CA ALA A 122 2.23 17.88 -8.12
C ALA A 122 3.75 18.09 -8.06
N LEU A 123 4.38 17.79 -6.91
CA LEU A 123 5.84 17.85 -6.76
C LEU A 123 6.55 16.84 -7.66
N GLY A 124 6.04 15.62 -7.78
CA GLY A 124 6.59 14.60 -8.67
C GLY A 124 6.45 14.96 -10.15
N LEU A 125 5.32 15.54 -10.57
CA LEU A 125 5.12 16.05 -11.93
C LEU A 125 6.06 17.21 -12.23
N ALA A 126 6.23 18.14 -11.29
CA ALA A 126 7.15 19.26 -11.44
C ALA A 126 8.61 18.80 -11.55
N ALA A 127 9.03 17.84 -10.72
CA ALA A 127 10.36 17.24 -10.77
C ALA A 127 10.63 16.53 -12.11
N ARG A 128 9.64 15.77 -12.62
CA ARG A 128 9.74 15.08 -13.91
C ARG A 128 9.75 16.01 -15.13
N PHE A 129 9.16 17.20 -15.03
CA PHE A 129 9.15 18.17 -16.14
C PHE A 129 10.43 19.03 -16.19
N LEU A 130 11.18 19.11 -15.09
CA LEU A 130 12.40 19.92 -14.97
C LEU A 130 13.69 19.15 -15.29
N LEU A 131 13.61 17.83 -15.52
CA LEU A 131 14.73 16.91 -15.78
C LEU A 131 14.43 16.05 -17.01
#